data_AF-A0A7J8E033-F1
#
_entry.id   AF-A0A7J8E033-F1
#
_cell.length_a   1.000
_cell.length_b   1.000
_cell.length_c   1.000
_cell.angle_alpha   90.00
_cell.angle_beta   90.00
_cell.angle_gamma   90.00
#
_symmetry.space_group_name_H-M   'P 1'
#
loop_
_entity.id
_entity.type
_entity.pdbx_description
1 polymer ?
#
loop_
_entity_poly.entity_id
_entity_poly.type
_entity_poly.pdbx_seq_one_letter_code
_entity_poly.pdbx_strand_id
1 'polypeptide(L)'
;MAKKAATLVQLLLGSTILWLSLLRSGTVSASKSVTASLAAKWPETPLLLEASEFMAEESNEKFWQFLDTVKELAIYKQTESDYSHYNLILKKAGQFLDNLHINLLKFALSLRAYSPTIQMFQQIAADEPPPDGCDAFVVIHKKHTCKINEIKKLLKKATSRPRPYLFKGDHKFPTNKENLPVIILYAEMGTRAFGKFHRVLSEKAQNGEILYVLRHYIQKPTSQKMYLSGYGVELVIKSTEYKALDDTQVKTVTNTTVEGEIETNEVQGFLFGKLKQGIGW
;
A
#
# COMPACT_ATOMS: atom_id res chain seq x y z
N MET A 1 -11.64 -50.74 52.42
CA MET A 1 -11.89 -49.52 51.60
C MET A 1 -10.73 -49.14 50.66
N ALA A 2 -9.46 -49.36 51.03
CA ALA A 2 -8.30 -48.96 50.21
C ALA A 2 -8.19 -49.61 48.81
N LYS A 3 -8.57 -50.89 48.65
CA LYS A 3 -8.47 -51.59 47.34
C LYS A 3 -9.40 -51.05 46.25
N LYS A 4 -10.58 -50.52 46.61
CA LYS A 4 -11.53 -49.92 45.65
C LYS A 4 -11.07 -48.54 45.15
N ALA A 5 -10.36 -47.79 45.99
CA ALA A 5 -9.84 -46.48 45.62
C ALA A 5 -8.68 -46.60 44.62
N ALA A 6 -7.79 -47.58 44.79
CA ALA A 6 -6.67 -47.81 43.88
C ALA A 6 -7.11 -48.21 42.45
N THR A 7 -8.16 -49.03 42.33
CA THR A 7 -8.73 -49.42 41.03
C THR A 7 -9.45 -48.26 40.35
N LEU A 8 -10.14 -47.41 41.12
CA LEU A 8 -10.79 -46.21 40.58
C LEU A 8 -9.77 -45.20 40.04
N VAL A 9 -8.66 -45.01 40.76
CA VAL A 9 -7.57 -44.11 40.36
C VAL A 9 -6.83 -44.65 39.13
N GLN A 10 -6.60 -45.96 39.03
CA GLN A 10 -6.02 -46.59 37.83
C GLN A 10 -6.94 -46.50 36.60
N LEU A 11 -8.26 -46.64 36.76
CA LEU A 11 -9.22 -46.45 35.66
C LEU A 11 -9.29 -44.98 35.21
N LEU A 12 -9.25 -44.03 36.16
CA LEU A 12 -9.26 -42.59 35.85
C LEU A 12 -7.97 -42.15 35.15
N LEU A 13 -6.80 -42.66 35.57
CA LEU A 13 -5.52 -42.40 34.91
C LEU A 13 -5.44 -43.06 33.53
N GLY A 14 -5.99 -44.26 33.36
CA GLY A 14 -6.09 -44.92 32.05
C GLY A 14 -7.02 -44.16 31.08
N SER A 15 -8.13 -43.64 31.60
CA SER A 15 -9.10 -42.84 30.82
C SER A 15 -8.52 -41.49 30.37
N THR A 16 -7.70 -40.83 31.18
CA THR A 16 -7.08 -39.55 30.80
C THR A 16 -5.94 -39.73 29.79
N ILE A 17 -5.20 -40.84 29.84
CA ILE A 17 -4.18 -41.18 28.84
C ILE A 17 -4.83 -41.54 27.49
N LEU A 18 -5.97 -42.26 27.51
CA LEU A 18 -6.73 -42.57 26.29
C LEU A 18 -7.29 -41.29 25.65
N TRP A 19 -7.83 -40.37 26.44
CA TRP A 19 -8.28 -39.06 25.96
C TRP A 19 -7.14 -38.19 25.41
N LEU A 20 -5.97 -38.16 26.06
CA LEU A 20 -4.81 -37.42 25.54
C LEU A 20 -4.25 -38.01 24.23
N SER A 21 -4.39 -39.33 24.01
CA SER A 21 -3.96 -39.98 22.77
C SER A 21 -4.90 -39.71 21.58
N LEU A 22 -6.19 -39.45 21.84
CA LEU A 22 -7.19 -39.08 20.82
C LEU A 22 -7.08 -37.62 20.34
N LEU A 23 -6.39 -36.76 21.09
CA LEU A 23 -6.16 -35.35 20.74
C LEU A 23 -4.95 -35.11 19.82
N ARG A 24 -4.18 -36.15 19.48
CA ARG A 24 -2.85 -36.00 18.86
C ARG A 24 -2.74 -36.35 17.38
N SER A 25 -3.84 -36.45 16.64
CA SER A 25 -3.77 -36.66 15.18
C SER A 25 -4.91 -35.97 14.44
N GLY A 26 -5.09 -34.68 14.68
CA GLY A 26 -5.64 -33.79 13.66
C GLY A 26 -4.52 -33.42 12.71
N THR A 27 -4.29 -34.20 11.64
CA THR A 27 -3.53 -33.70 10.50
C THR A 27 -4.33 -32.55 9.91
N VAL A 28 -3.95 -31.30 10.21
CA VAL A 28 -4.47 -30.14 9.50
C VAL A 28 -4.04 -30.31 8.05
N SER A 29 -4.96 -30.82 7.23
CA SER A 29 -4.79 -30.84 5.78
C SER A 29 -4.72 -29.38 5.33
N ALA A 30 -3.51 -28.86 5.12
CA ALA A 30 -3.32 -27.54 4.55
C ALA A 30 -4.09 -27.48 3.23
N SER A 31 -5.05 -26.57 3.13
CA SER A 31 -5.80 -26.37 1.89
C SER A 31 -4.82 -25.95 0.79
N LYS A 32 -4.97 -26.53 -0.40
CA LYS A 32 -4.18 -26.11 -1.57
C LYS A 32 -4.68 -24.72 -1.96
N SER A 33 -3.89 -23.69 -1.69
CA SER A 33 -4.18 -22.30 -2.08
C SER A 33 -3.29 -21.88 -3.23
N VAL A 34 -3.84 -21.04 -4.11
CA VAL A 34 -3.07 -20.34 -5.14
C VAL A 34 -2.98 -18.88 -4.71
N THR A 35 -1.76 -18.36 -4.61
CA THR A 35 -1.50 -16.96 -4.27
C THR A 35 -0.83 -16.27 -5.45
N ALA A 36 -1.39 -15.14 -5.87
CA ALA A 36 -0.83 -14.29 -6.90
C ALA A 36 -0.59 -12.88 -6.31
N SER A 37 0.54 -12.28 -6.69
CA SER A 37 0.94 -10.96 -6.22
C SER A 37 1.52 -10.15 -7.38
N LEU A 38 1.11 -8.90 -7.54
CA LEU A 38 1.66 -7.95 -8.50
C LEU A 38 2.66 -7.02 -7.83
N ALA A 39 3.88 -6.97 -8.35
CA ALA A 39 4.93 -6.07 -7.89
C ALA A 39 5.35 -5.10 -9.00
N ALA A 40 5.54 -3.84 -8.65
CA ALA A 40 6.08 -2.83 -9.54
C ALA A 40 7.59 -3.01 -9.75
N LYS A 41 8.14 -2.27 -10.72
CA LYS A 41 9.59 -2.28 -11.03
C LYS A 41 10.42 -1.39 -10.09
N TRP A 42 9.76 -0.57 -9.28
CA TRP A 42 10.40 0.37 -8.36
C TRP A 42 10.34 -0.10 -6.90
N PRO A 43 11.23 0.42 -6.04
CA PRO A 43 11.24 0.09 -4.62
C PRO A 43 10.00 0.63 -3.90
N GLU A 44 9.70 0.06 -2.74
CA GLU A 44 8.60 0.53 -1.91
C GLU A 44 8.81 1.97 -1.45
N THR A 45 7.74 2.77 -1.56
CA THR A 45 7.74 4.20 -1.23
C THR A 45 7.24 4.46 0.19
N PRO A 46 7.76 5.46 0.92
CA PRO A 46 7.27 5.76 2.27
C PRO A 46 5.85 6.34 2.24
N LEU A 47 4.96 5.80 3.09
CA LEU A 47 3.57 6.27 3.21
C LEU A 47 3.46 7.75 3.57
N LEU A 48 4.44 8.29 4.31
CA LEU A 48 4.48 9.70 4.66
C LEU A 48 4.62 10.60 3.41
N LEU A 49 5.41 10.18 2.41
CA LEU A 49 5.56 10.92 1.17
C LEU A 49 4.32 10.77 0.28
N GLU A 50 3.74 9.56 0.22
CA GLU A 50 2.48 9.34 -0.50
C GLU A 50 1.34 10.18 0.09
N ALA A 51 1.29 10.31 1.42
CA ALA A 51 0.33 11.17 2.08
C ALA A 51 0.56 12.65 1.75
N SER A 52 1.82 13.12 1.63
CA SER A 52 2.05 14.50 1.20
C SER A 52 1.60 14.75 -0.23
N GLU A 53 1.76 13.80 -1.15
CA GLU A 53 1.26 13.94 -2.52
C GLU A 53 -0.28 14.03 -2.57
N PHE A 54 -0.98 13.24 -1.74
CA PHE A 54 -2.42 13.41 -1.56
C PHE A 54 -2.78 14.83 -1.09
N MET A 55 -2.03 15.36 -0.12
CA MET A 55 -2.24 16.74 0.37
C MET A 55 -1.96 17.79 -0.72
N ALA A 56 -1.00 17.54 -1.61
CA ALA A 56 -0.69 18.45 -2.72
C ALA A 56 -1.78 18.48 -3.79
N GLU A 57 -2.43 17.34 -4.05
CA GLU A 57 -3.59 17.29 -4.95
C GLU A 57 -4.79 18.05 -4.38
N GLU A 58 -4.97 18.00 -3.05
CA GLU A 58 -6.00 18.75 -2.34
C GLU A 58 -5.78 20.27 -2.40
N SER A 59 -4.61 20.75 -1.97
CA SER A 59 -4.15 22.12 -2.24
C SER A 59 -2.66 22.30 -1.94
N ASN A 60 -2.03 23.24 -2.64
CA ASN A 60 -0.63 23.58 -2.38
C ASN A 60 -0.43 24.08 -0.93
N GLU A 61 -1.38 24.86 -0.39
CA GLU A 61 -1.31 25.35 0.98
C GLU A 61 -1.36 24.20 2.00
N LYS A 62 -2.26 23.22 1.79
CA LYS A 62 -2.39 22.03 2.65
C LYS A 62 -1.10 21.21 2.62
N PHE A 63 -0.45 21.06 1.46
CA PHE A 63 0.85 20.40 1.36
C PHE A 63 1.89 21.03 2.28
N TRP A 64 2.09 22.35 2.19
CA TRP A 64 3.10 23.04 2.99
C TRP A 64 2.76 23.06 4.48
N GLN A 65 1.49 23.22 4.84
CA GLN A 65 1.03 23.15 6.25
C GLN A 65 1.24 21.75 6.86
N PHE A 66 0.92 20.71 6.09
CA PHE A 66 1.15 19.33 6.50
C PHE A 66 2.64 19.07 6.70
N LEU A 67 3.45 19.51 5.75
CA LEU A 67 4.90 19.38 5.76
C LEU A 67 5.55 20.07 6.98
N ASP A 68 5.11 21.27 7.34
CA ASP A 68 5.56 21.97 8.55
C ASP A 68 5.26 21.18 9.84
N THR A 69 4.14 20.47 9.85
CA THR A 69 3.68 19.66 10.99
C THR A 69 4.47 18.36 11.14
N VAL A 70 4.93 17.78 10.03
CA VAL A 70 5.60 16.47 9.98
C VAL A 70 7.11 16.55 9.78
N LYS A 71 7.72 17.74 9.91
CA LYS A 71 9.14 18.02 9.65
C LYS A 71 10.17 17.05 10.26
N GLU A 72 9.86 16.42 11.39
CA GLU A 72 10.72 15.46 12.09
C GLU A 72 10.02 14.12 12.40
N LEU A 73 8.95 13.81 11.67
CA LEU A 73 8.10 12.65 11.95
C LEU A 73 8.76 11.30 11.64
N ALA A 74 9.82 11.28 10.81
CA ALA A 74 10.52 10.04 10.47
C ALA A 74 11.30 9.45 11.65
N ILE A 75 11.54 10.22 12.73
CA ILE A 75 12.16 9.71 13.97
C ILE A 75 11.26 8.63 14.60
N TYR A 76 9.94 8.80 14.56
CA TYR A 76 8.98 7.85 15.14
C TYR A 76 8.93 6.52 14.38
N LYS A 77 9.30 6.50 13.10
CA LYS A 77 9.40 5.26 12.30
C LYS A 77 10.48 4.32 12.83
N GLN A 78 11.54 4.84 13.45
CA GLN A 78 12.62 4.01 13.99
C GLN A 78 12.26 3.37 15.32
N THR A 79 11.26 3.91 16.03
CA THR A 79 10.90 3.51 17.40
C THR A 79 9.58 2.75 17.49
N GLU A 80 8.66 2.98 16.55
CA GLU A 80 7.30 2.43 16.57
C GLU A 80 7.03 1.47 15.40
N SER A 81 5.92 0.73 15.48
CA SER A 81 5.48 -0.16 14.40
C SER A 81 4.94 0.62 13.19
N ASP A 82 4.94 -0.02 12.02
CA ASP A 82 4.37 0.57 10.80
C ASP A 82 2.89 0.95 10.97
N TYR A 83 2.13 0.20 11.76
CA TYR A 83 0.74 0.51 12.08
C TYR A 83 0.59 1.78 12.92
N SER A 84 1.43 1.96 13.95
CA SER A 84 1.43 3.17 14.75
C SER A 84 1.86 4.39 13.92
N HIS A 85 2.89 4.22 13.07
CA HIS A 85 3.34 5.25 12.16
C HIS A 85 2.25 5.67 11.17
N TYR A 86 1.53 4.70 10.58
CA TYR A 86 0.38 4.96 9.72
C TYR A 86 -0.72 5.75 10.43
N ASN A 87 -1.12 5.34 11.64
CA ASN A 87 -2.12 6.07 12.42
C ASN A 87 -1.67 7.48 12.79
N LEU A 88 -0.37 7.66 13.07
CA LEU A 88 0.21 8.97 13.32
C LEU A 88 0.11 9.86 12.07
N ILE A 89 0.45 9.34 10.87
CA ILE A 89 0.28 10.06 9.60
C ILE A 89 -1.17 10.50 9.43
N LEU A 90 -2.14 9.60 9.60
CA LEU A 90 -3.56 9.92 9.50
C LEU A 90 -3.99 10.97 10.53
N LYS A 91 -3.51 10.87 11.78
CA LYS A 91 -3.80 11.85 12.83
C LYS A 91 -3.26 13.24 12.50
N LYS A 92 -2.08 13.33 11.87
CA LYS A 92 -1.52 14.60 11.42
C LYS A 92 -2.24 15.15 10.19
N ALA A 93 -2.58 14.30 9.23
CA ALA A 93 -3.36 14.69 8.05
C ALA A 93 -4.77 15.17 8.44
N GLY A 94 -5.39 14.55 9.44
CA GLY A 94 -6.72 14.91 9.95
C GLY A 94 -6.82 16.28 10.63
N GLN A 95 -5.69 16.99 10.78
CA GLN A 95 -5.70 18.40 11.20
C GLN A 95 -6.11 19.34 10.05
N PHE A 96 -5.99 18.86 8.80
CA PHE A 96 -6.18 19.65 7.57
C PHE A 96 -7.26 19.06 6.65
N LEU A 97 -7.65 17.82 6.90
CA LEU A 97 -8.63 17.07 6.12
C LEU A 97 -9.86 16.76 6.96
N ASP A 98 -11.03 16.77 6.32
CA ASP A 98 -12.26 16.28 6.95
C ASP A 98 -12.32 14.74 6.95
N ASN A 99 -13.38 14.18 7.54
CA ASN A 99 -13.55 12.73 7.63
C ASN A 99 -13.67 12.04 6.26
N LEU A 100 -14.24 12.71 5.26
CA LEU A 100 -14.40 12.15 3.92
C LEU A 100 -13.03 12.01 3.24
N HIS A 101 -12.25 13.09 3.24
CA HIS A 101 -10.91 13.12 2.67
C HIS A 101 -9.96 12.19 3.43
N ILE A 102 -10.12 12.02 4.74
CA ILE A 102 -9.34 11.01 5.50
C ILE A 102 -9.66 9.59 5.06
N ASN A 103 -10.93 9.26 4.81
CA ASN A 103 -11.27 7.93 4.30
C ASN A 103 -10.75 7.72 2.87
N LEU A 104 -10.77 8.77 2.04
CA LEU A 104 -10.15 8.75 0.72
C LEU A 104 -8.63 8.58 0.80
N LEU A 105 -7.95 9.27 1.72
CA LEU A 105 -6.52 9.10 1.98
C LEU A 105 -6.19 7.66 2.36
N LYS A 106 -6.96 7.04 3.27
CA LYS A 106 -6.79 5.62 3.61
C LYS A 106 -6.92 4.71 2.40
N PHE A 107 -7.91 4.98 1.54
CA PHE A 107 -8.11 4.24 0.30
C PHE A 107 -6.94 4.42 -0.67
N ALA A 108 -6.49 5.67 -0.89
CA ALA A 108 -5.36 5.98 -1.76
C ALA A 108 -4.06 5.34 -1.28
N LEU A 109 -3.80 5.34 0.04
CA LEU A 109 -2.66 4.66 0.66
C LEU A 109 -2.78 3.13 0.53
N SER A 110 -3.98 2.56 0.58
CA SER A 110 -4.18 1.11 0.38
C SER A 110 -3.94 0.69 -1.06
N LEU A 111 -4.28 1.57 -2.02
CA LEU A 111 -3.99 1.39 -3.44
C LEU A 111 -2.56 1.75 -3.83
N ARG A 112 -1.87 2.49 -2.96
CA ARG A 112 -0.55 3.06 -3.22
C ARG A 112 -0.55 3.99 -4.45
N ALA A 113 -1.62 4.78 -4.57
CA ALA A 113 -1.92 5.60 -5.75
C ALA A 113 -0.82 6.62 -6.09
N TYR A 114 -0.12 7.14 -5.07
CA TYR A 114 0.93 8.16 -5.23
C TYR A 114 2.35 7.59 -5.29
N SER A 115 2.52 6.29 -5.14
CA SER A 115 3.83 5.64 -5.29
C SER A 115 4.53 5.96 -6.63
N PRO A 116 3.83 5.94 -7.78
CA PRO A 116 4.42 6.33 -9.06
C PRO A 116 4.95 7.78 -9.07
N THR A 117 4.27 8.71 -8.40
CA THR A 117 4.69 10.11 -8.29
C THR A 117 5.98 10.24 -7.49
N ILE A 118 6.09 9.52 -6.36
CA ILE A 118 7.34 9.48 -5.58
C ILE A 118 8.48 8.90 -6.41
N GLN A 119 8.22 7.82 -7.16
CA GLN A 119 9.21 7.22 -8.05
C GLN A 119 9.62 8.17 -9.19
N MET A 120 8.68 8.93 -9.74
CA MET A 120 8.99 9.96 -10.76
C MET A 120 10.00 10.97 -10.22
N PHE A 121 9.83 11.47 -8.99
CA PHE A 121 10.81 12.37 -8.39
C PHE A 121 12.17 11.70 -8.12
N GLN A 122 12.20 10.41 -7.77
CA GLN A 122 13.47 9.68 -7.67
C GLN A 122 14.20 9.61 -9.02
N GLN A 123 13.47 9.43 -10.12
CA GLN A 123 14.07 9.44 -11.47
C GLN A 123 14.61 10.83 -11.82
N ILE A 124 13.86 11.90 -11.53
CA ILE A 124 14.33 13.28 -11.72
C ILE A 124 15.61 13.54 -10.90
N ALA A 125 15.68 13.03 -9.67
CA ALA A 125 16.86 13.16 -8.82
C ALA A 125 18.06 12.33 -9.31
N ALA A 126 17.82 11.22 -10.01
CA ALA A 126 18.88 10.41 -10.61
C ALA A 126 19.60 11.16 -11.75
N ASP A 127 18.89 12.01 -12.49
CA ASP A 127 19.46 12.87 -13.53
C ASP A 127 20.23 14.08 -12.96
N GLU A 128 19.98 14.44 -11.69
CA GLU A 128 20.61 15.54 -10.96
C GLU A 128 21.32 15.01 -9.71
N PRO A 129 22.41 14.24 -9.85
CA PRO A 129 22.98 13.46 -8.76
C PRO A 129 23.42 14.37 -7.60
N PRO A 130 23.17 13.94 -6.35
CA PRO A 130 23.62 14.67 -5.17
C PRO A 130 25.15 14.74 -5.12
N PRO A 131 25.72 15.74 -4.45
CA PRO A 131 27.10 15.66 -3.99
C PRO A 131 27.31 14.44 -3.07
N ASP A 132 28.54 13.90 -3.06
CA ASP A 132 28.84 12.68 -2.32
C ASP A 132 28.48 12.77 -0.82
N GLY A 133 27.78 11.75 -0.31
CA GLY A 133 27.48 11.58 1.11
C GLY A 133 26.35 12.46 1.67
N CYS A 134 25.47 12.99 0.82
CA CYS A 134 24.39 13.88 1.26
C CYS A 134 23.03 13.20 1.38
N ASP A 135 22.39 13.30 2.55
CA ASP A 135 21.02 12.79 2.75
C ASP A 135 19.96 13.70 2.13
N ALA A 136 20.27 15.00 2.05
CA ALA A 136 19.48 16.03 1.40
C ALA A 136 20.42 17.03 0.74
N PHE A 137 20.01 17.57 -0.40
CA PHE A 137 20.80 18.54 -1.14
C PHE A 137 19.92 19.57 -1.82
N VAL A 138 20.52 20.70 -2.15
CA VAL A 138 19.85 21.84 -2.73
C VAL A 138 20.47 22.16 -4.07
N VAL A 139 19.62 22.39 -5.07
CA VAL A 139 20.02 22.82 -6.41
C VAL A 139 19.61 24.27 -6.62
N ILE A 140 20.61 25.11 -6.86
CA ILE A 140 20.44 26.53 -7.18
C ILE A 140 21.01 26.72 -8.58
N HIS A 141 20.17 26.86 -9.60
CA HIS A 141 20.58 27.13 -10.99
C HIS A 141 21.80 26.27 -11.44
N LYS A 142 21.62 24.94 -11.50
CA LYS A 142 22.65 23.94 -11.88
C LYS A 142 23.85 23.77 -10.94
N LYS A 143 23.82 24.32 -9.72
CA LYS A 143 24.84 24.01 -8.69
C LYS A 143 24.18 23.36 -7.50
N HIS A 144 24.79 22.26 -7.07
CA HIS A 144 24.36 21.42 -5.98
C HIS A 144 25.18 21.76 -4.73
N THR A 145 24.51 21.82 -3.57
CA THR A 145 25.19 21.91 -2.28
C THR A 145 24.39 21.18 -1.21
N CYS A 146 25.09 20.59 -0.26
CA CYS A 146 24.50 19.98 0.93
C CYS A 146 24.81 20.80 2.19
N LYS A 147 25.42 21.98 2.03
CA LYS A 147 25.82 22.84 3.14
C LYS A 147 24.98 24.10 3.11
N ILE A 148 24.23 24.32 4.19
CA ILE A 148 23.40 25.52 4.38
C ILE A 148 24.23 26.80 4.23
N ASN A 149 25.47 26.80 4.73
CA ASN A 149 26.37 27.95 4.69
C ASN A 149 26.71 28.41 3.26
N GLU A 150 26.65 27.51 2.27
CA GLU A 150 26.98 27.83 0.88
C GLU A 150 25.80 28.43 0.10
N ILE A 151 24.56 28.26 0.59
CA ILE A 151 23.34 28.73 -0.08
C ILE A 151 23.42 30.22 -0.39
N LYS A 152 23.82 31.05 0.59
CA LYS A 152 23.94 32.51 0.42
C LYS A 152 24.96 32.88 -0.67
N LYS A 153 26.07 32.14 -0.76
CA LYS A 153 27.11 32.36 -1.77
C LYS A 153 26.62 31.98 -3.17
N LEU A 154 25.91 30.87 -3.29
CA LEU A 154 25.36 30.39 -4.55
C LEU A 154 24.22 31.29 -5.06
N LEU A 155 23.34 31.77 -4.18
CA LEU A 155 22.25 32.68 -4.54
C LEU A 155 22.75 33.98 -5.17
N LYS A 156 23.86 34.56 -4.67
CA LYS A 156 24.48 35.76 -5.27
C LYS A 156 24.90 35.56 -6.73
N LYS A 157 25.23 34.33 -7.13
CA LYS A 157 25.62 33.97 -8.50
C LYS A 157 24.48 33.30 -9.27
N ALA A 158 23.25 33.28 -8.76
CA ALA A 158 22.14 32.56 -9.40
C ALA A 158 21.73 33.23 -10.72
N THR A 159 21.67 34.57 -10.76
CA THR A 159 21.25 35.34 -11.94
C THR A 159 22.18 35.19 -13.14
N SER A 160 23.45 34.84 -12.93
CA SER A 160 24.40 34.58 -14.02
C SER A 160 24.29 33.18 -14.62
N ARG A 161 23.37 32.34 -14.11
CA ARG A 161 23.20 30.95 -14.52
C ARG A 161 21.79 30.72 -15.05
N PRO A 162 21.60 29.82 -16.03
CA PRO A 162 20.30 29.56 -16.61
C PRO A 162 19.30 29.13 -15.53
N ARG A 163 18.10 29.70 -15.60
CA ARG A 163 17.00 29.35 -14.70
C ARG A 163 16.65 27.86 -14.90
N PRO A 164 16.55 27.06 -13.84
CA PRO A 164 16.19 25.66 -13.97
C PRO A 164 14.74 25.50 -14.46
N TYR A 165 14.49 24.43 -15.19
CA TYR A 165 13.14 24.05 -15.59
C TYR A 165 12.38 23.49 -14.38
N LEU A 166 11.14 23.95 -14.19
CA LEU A 166 10.23 23.48 -13.15
C LEU A 166 9.15 22.62 -13.80
N PHE A 167 8.97 21.42 -13.28
CA PHE A 167 7.93 20.50 -13.75
C PHE A 167 6.56 20.92 -13.23
N LYS A 168 5.50 20.47 -13.89
CA LYS A 168 4.11 20.75 -13.46
C LYS A 168 3.83 20.21 -12.06
N GLY A 169 4.38 19.04 -11.73
CA GLY A 169 4.22 18.42 -10.41
C GLY A 169 5.13 18.98 -9.31
N ASP A 170 5.97 19.98 -9.59
CA ASP A 170 6.85 20.54 -8.57
C ASP A 170 6.08 21.31 -7.49
N HIS A 171 6.37 21.01 -6.23
CA HIS A 171 5.78 21.68 -5.08
C HIS A 171 6.45 23.04 -4.86
N LYS A 172 5.74 24.12 -5.20
CA LYS A 172 6.25 25.51 -5.11
C LYS A 172 5.74 26.16 -3.84
N PHE A 173 6.65 26.73 -3.06
CA PHE A 173 6.27 27.47 -1.87
C PHE A 173 5.41 28.69 -2.26
N PRO A 174 4.29 28.95 -1.57
CA PRO A 174 3.41 30.06 -1.88
C PRO A 174 4.18 31.38 -1.91
N THR A 175 4.07 32.13 -3.01
CA THR A 175 4.71 33.43 -3.17
C THR A 175 3.92 34.32 -4.10
N ASN A 176 3.89 35.63 -3.79
CA ASN A 176 3.25 36.66 -4.61
C ASN A 176 4.27 37.40 -5.49
N LYS A 177 5.56 37.05 -5.40
CA LYS A 177 6.64 37.71 -6.13
C LYS A 177 7.09 36.87 -7.31
N GLU A 178 7.24 37.52 -8.46
CA GLU A 178 7.73 36.90 -9.68
C GLU A 178 9.26 37.05 -9.82
N ASN A 179 9.86 36.30 -10.75
CA ASN A 179 11.27 36.38 -11.13
C ASN A 179 12.31 36.19 -10.01
N LEU A 180 11.92 35.54 -8.90
CA LEU A 180 12.85 35.17 -7.83
C LEU A 180 13.86 34.09 -8.28
N PRO A 181 15.10 34.09 -7.73
CA PRO A 181 16.05 32.99 -7.90
C PRO A 181 15.43 31.66 -7.44
N VAL A 182 15.58 30.62 -8.25
CA VAL A 182 14.97 29.31 -7.98
C VAL A 182 15.91 28.44 -7.15
N ILE A 183 15.35 27.83 -6.12
CA ILE A 183 16.07 26.90 -5.25
C ILE A 183 15.21 25.66 -5.03
N ILE A 184 15.76 24.52 -5.43
CA ILE A 184 15.07 23.23 -5.40
C ILE A 184 15.71 22.40 -4.29
N LEU A 185 14.94 22.03 -3.27
CA LEU A 185 15.36 21.09 -2.24
C LEU A 185 15.00 19.67 -2.68
N TYR A 186 15.99 18.79 -2.65
CA TYR A 186 15.82 17.35 -2.76
C TYR A 186 16.05 16.75 -1.38
N ALA A 187 14.98 16.24 -0.77
CA ALA A 187 15.06 15.64 0.55
C ALA A 187 13.94 14.63 0.83
N GLU A 188 14.18 13.77 1.80
CA GLU A 188 13.17 12.87 2.35
C GLU A 188 12.43 13.61 3.48
N MET A 189 11.14 13.86 3.29
CA MET A 189 10.30 14.56 4.26
C MET A 189 10.25 13.80 5.59
N GLY A 190 10.27 14.55 6.70
CA GLY A 190 10.23 14.00 8.05
C GLY A 190 11.60 13.66 8.63
N THR A 191 12.68 13.75 7.84
CA THR A 191 14.05 13.57 8.33
C THR A 191 14.61 14.85 8.97
N ARG A 192 15.60 14.70 9.86
CA ARG A 192 16.29 15.85 10.46
C ARG A 192 17.03 16.70 9.42
N ALA A 193 17.58 16.07 8.38
CA ALA A 193 18.25 16.76 7.29
C ALA A 193 17.28 17.69 6.56
N PHE A 194 16.10 17.16 6.20
CA PHE A 194 15.00 17.94 5.65
C PHE A 194 14.62 19.12 6.56
N GLY A 195 14.35 18.89 7.85
CA GLY A 195 13.94 19.95 8.77
C GLY A 195 14.93 21.13 8.87
N LYS A 196 16.24 20.83 8.84
CA LYS A 196 17.30 21.86 8.85
C LYS A 196 17.28 22.75 7.61
N PHE A 197 17.16 22.15 6.42
CA PHE A 197 17.08 22.91 5.18
C PHE A 197 15.76 23.66 5.08
N HIS A 198 14.66 22.96 5.37
CA HIS A 198 13.31 23.50 5.23
C HIS A 198 13.15 24.79 6.05
N ARG A 199 13.61 24.82 7.31
CA ARG A 199 13.56 26.03 8.15
C ARG A 199 14.23 27.24 7.48
N VAL A 200 15.43 27.06 6.95
CA VAL A 200 16.19 28.16 6.33
C VAL A 200 15.57 28.61 5.01
N LEU A 201 15.05 27.65 4.22
CA LEU A 201 14.46 27.95 2.91
C LEU A 201 13.06 28.55 3.04
N SER A 202 12.24 28.11 4.00
CA SER A 202 10.91 28.69 4.23
C SER A 202 11.01 30.13 4.74
N GLU A 203 11.89 30.43 5.69
CA GLU A 203 12.16 31.80 6.14
C GLU A 203 12.55 32.73 4.97
N LYS A 204 13.43 32.27 4.09
CA LYS A 204 13.85 33.02 2.90
C LYS A 204 12.75 33.19 1.86
N ALA A 205 11.91 32.16 1.68
CA ALA A 205 10.77 32.21 0.77
C ALA A 205 9.69 33.17 1.29
N GLN A 206 9.42 33.18 2.59
CA GLN A 206 8.48 34.10 3.25
C GLN A 206 8.93 35.56 3.13
N ASN A 207 10.24 35.83 3.26
CA ASN A 207 10.81 37.15 2.98
C ASN A 207 10.76 37.52 1.48
N GLY A 208 10.41 36.57 0.62
CA GLY A 208 10.36 36.73 -0.83
C GLY A 208 11.75 36.96 -1.44
N GLU A 209 12.77 36.29 -0.91
CA GLU A 209 14.13 36.31 -1.45
C GLU A 209 14.33 35.25 -2.55
N ILE A 210 13.57 34.16 -2.51
CA ILE A 210 13.75 32.97 -3.33
C ILE A 210 12.41 32.35 -3.75
N LEU A 211 12.39 31.66 -4.87
CA LEU A 211 11.34 30.70 -5.21
C LEU A 211 11.77 29.32 -4.71
N TYR A 212 11.21 28.91 -3.58
CA TYR A 212 11.50 27.63 -2.95
C TYR A 212 10.63 26.52 -3.55
N VAL A 213 11.27 25.44 -4.01
CA VAL A 213 10.63 24.26 -4.57
C VAL A 213 11.09 23.02 -3.82
N LEU A 214 10.19 22.08 -3.55
CA LEU A 214 10.51 20.78 -2.97
C LEU A 214 10.28 19.66 -3.98
N ARG A 215 11.26 18.75 -4.07
CA ARG A 215 11.15 17.47 -4.77
C ARG A 215 11.50 16.34 -3.79
N HIS A 216 10.71 15.28 -3.81
CA HIS A 216 10.98 14.13 -2.95
C HIS A 216 12.25 13.41 -3.38
N TYR A 217 13.14 13.14 -2.42
CA TYR A 217 14.39 12.43 -2.67
C TYR A 217 14.67 11.48 -1.52
N ILE A 218 14.96 10.22 -1.84
CA ILE A 218 15.29 9.19 -0.86
C ILE A 218 16.70 8.73 -1.22
N GLN A 219 17.68 9.05 -0.38
CA GLN A 219 19.08 8.72 -0.65
C GLN A 219 19.29 7.21 -0.75
N LYS A 220 18.62 6.44 0.12
CA LYS A 220 18.74 4.98 0.19
C LYS A 220 17.35 4.36 0.14
N PRO A 221 16.81 4.13 -1.08
CA PRO A 221 15.56 3.40 -1.23
C PRO A 221 15.66 1.99 -0.62
N THR A 222 14.54 1.47 -0.14
CA THR A 222 14.48 0.08 0.33
C THR A 222 14.70 -0.91 -0.81
N SER A 223 15.27 -2.07 -0.52
CA SER A 223 15.39 -3.17 -1.49
C SER A 223 14.06 -3.89 -1.74
N GLN A 224 13.04 -3.63 -0.90
CA GLN A 224 11.72 -4.23 -1.04
C GLN A 224 11.00 -3.69 -2.27
N LYS A 225 10.44 -4.59 -3.07
CA LYS A 225 9.61 -4.21 -4.21
C LYS A 225 8.27 -3.67 -3.75
N MET A 226 7.78 -2.71 -4.51
CA MET A 226 6.46 -2.14 -4.32
C MET A 226 5.36 -3.13 -4.75
N TYR A 227 4.56 -3.64 -3.82
CA TYR A 227 3.37 -4.43 -4.15
C TYR A 227 2.19 -3.50 -4.46
N LEU A 228 1.49 -3.80 -5.56
CA LEU A 228 0.37 -2.99 -6.03
C LEU A 228 -0.95 -3.67 -5.70
N SER A 229 -2.00 -2.86 -5.58
CA SER A 229 -3.39 -3.30 -5.39
C SER A 229 -4.24 -2.85 -6.59
N GLY A 230 -5.51 -3.30 -6.65
CA GLY A 230 -6.44 -2.86 -7.71
C GLY A 230 -6.40 -3.67 -9.01
N TYR A 231 -5.84 -4.89 -8.96
CA TYR A 231 -5.88 -5.85 -10.06
C TYR A 231 -6.72 -7.07 -9.67
N GLY A 232 -7.36 -7.71 -10.65
CA GLY A 232 -8.04 -8.99 -10.50
C GLY A 232 -7.16 -10.13 -10.99
N VAL A 233 -7.28 -11.30 -10.35
CA VAL A 233 -6.63 -12.54 -10.80
C VAL A 233 -7.72 -13.54 -11.13
N GLU A 234 -7.64 -14.11 -12.33
CA GLU A 234 -8.57 -15.11 -12.82
C GLU A 234 -7.86 -16.45 -12.98
N LEU A 235 -8.46 -17.53 -12.45
CA LEU A 235 -8.01 -18.89 -12.68
C LEU A 235 -8.97 -19.58 -13.65
N VAL A 236 -8.61 -19.56 -14.93
CA VAL A 236 -9.38 -20.23 -15.97
C VAL A 236 -8.98 -21.69 -16.07
N ILE A 237 -9.92 -22.60 -15.86
CA ILE A 237 -9.73 -24.03 -16.13
C ILE A 237 -9.80 -24.23 -17.65
N LYS A 238 -8.65 -24.48 -18.27
CA LYS A 238 -8.59 -24.93 -19.65
C LYS A 238 -8.74 -26.46 -19.67
N SER A 239 -9.97 -26.96 -19.68
CA SER A 239 -10.21 -28.40 -19.90
C SER A 239 -9.92 -28.76 -21.35
N THR A 240 -8.83 -29.48 -21.58
CA THR A 240 -8.61 -30.25 -22.81
C THR A 240 -9.25 -31.63 -22.64
N GLU A 241 -10.59 -31.69 -22.72
CA GLU A 241 -11.37 -32.95 -22.84
C GLU A 241 -11.27 -33.84 -21.56
N TYR A 242 -12.28 -34.57 -21.12
CA TYR A 242 -12.94 -35.67 -21.80
C TYR A 242 -14.45 -35.56 -21.62
N LYS A 243 -15.15 -35.27 -22.72
CA LYS A 243 -16.55 -35.65 -22.83
C LYS A 243 -16.56 -37.17 -22.99
N ALA A 244 -16.77 -37.91 -21.90
CA ALA A 244 -17.18 -39.29 -22.02
C ALA A 244 -18.66 -39.29 -22.43
N LEU A 245 -18.91 -39.38 -23.74
CA LEU A 245 -20.22 -39.75 -24.25
C LEU A 245 -20.43 -41.23 -23.89
N ASP A 246 -21.35 -41.50 -22.97
CA ASP A 246 -21.82 -42.86 -22.70
C ASP A 246 -22.79 -43.25 -23.83
N ASP A 247 -22.28 -44.00 -24.81
CA ASP A 247 -23.04 -44.51 -25.97
C ASP A 247 -23.83 -45.79 -25.62
N THR A 248 -24.40 -45.90 -24.42
CA THR A 248 -25.42 -46.92 -24.16
C THR A 248 -26.77 -46.46 -24.69
N GLN A 249 -26.98 -46.60 -26.01
CA GLN A 249 -28.33 -46.66 -26.56
C GLN A 249 -29.07 -47.83 -25.92
N VAL A 250 -30.01 -47.53 -25.03
CA VAL A 250 -30.98 -48.51 -24.52
C VAL A 250 -31.79 -48.98 -25.72
N LYS A 251 -31.52 -50.19 -26.21
CA LYS A 251 -32.40 -50.86 -27.17
C LYS A 251 -33.74 -51.08 -26.50
N THR A 252 -34.73 -50.34 -26.96
CA THR A 252 -36.14 -50.51 -26.67
C THR A 252 -36.55 -51.94 -27.04
N VAL A 253 -36.79 -52.78 -26.03
CA VAL A 253 -37.57 -54.00 -26.21
C VAL A 253 -38.92 -53.75 -25.53
N THR A 254 -39.89 -53.52 -26.39
CA THR A 254 -41.31 -53.39 -26.11
C THR A 254 -41.87 -54.64 -25.45
N ASN A 255 -42.51 -54.45 -24.29
CA ASN A 255 -43.84 -54.95 -23.91
C ASN A 255 -43.91 -55.18 -22.39
N THR A 256 -44.68 -54.35 -21.68
CA THR A 256 -45.92 -54.73 -20.96
C THR A 256 -46.41 -53.49 -20.17
N THR A 257 -47.66 -53.12 -20.45
CA THR A 257 -48.55 -52.17 -19.77
C THR A 257 -48.48 -52.21 -18.24
N VAL A 258 -48.46 -51.06 -17.53
CA VAL A 258 -49.57 -50.43 -16.77
C VAL A 258 -49.10 -49.05 -16.26
N GLU A 259 -50.05 -48.12 -16.24
CA GLU A 259 -50.05 -46.67 -15.99
C GLU A 259 -49.45 -46.18 -14.67
N GLY A 260 -48.97 -44.92 -14.69
CA GLY A 260 -48.68 -44.11 -13.50
C GLY A 260 -47.55 -43.11 -13.72
N GLU A 261 -47.85 -41.96 -14.32
CA GLU A 261 -46.93 -40.86 -14.63
C GLU A 261 -46.05 -40.44 -13.45
N ILE A 262 -44.73 -40.47 -13.65
CA ILE A 262 -43.78 -39.68 -12.87
C ILE A 262 -43.03 -38.82 -13.87
N GLU A 263 -43.57 -37.64 -14.15
CA GLU A 263 -42.83 -36.55 -14.80
C GLU A 263 -41.58 -36.24 -13.99
N THR A 264 -40.45 -36.80 -14.41
CA THR A 264 -39.13 -36.43 -13.91
C THR A 264 -38.61 -35.28 -14.77
N ASN A 265 -39.13 -34.08 -14.51
CA ASN A 265 -38.58 -32.83 -15.05
C ASN A 265 -37.24 -32.54 -14.37
N GLU A 266 -36.20 -33.21 -14.83
CA GLU A 266 -34.81 -32.97 -14.46
C GLU A 266 -34.22 -31.94 -15.43
N VAL A 267 -34.04 -30.70 -14.95
CA VAL A 267 -33.44 -29.62 -15.73
C VAL A 267 -32.14 -29.22 -15.04
N GLN A 268 -31.02 -29.37 -15.74
CA GLN A 268 -29.67 -29.01 -15.26
C GLN A 268 -29.29 -29.60 -13.89
N GLY A 269 -29.70 -30.85 -13.60
CA GLY A 269 -29.25 -31.58 -12.41
C GLY A 269 -29.99 -31.25 -11.10
N PHE A 270 -31.13 -30.54 -11.18
CA PHE A 270 -32.01 -30.33 -10.03
C PHE A 270 -33.29 -31.20 -10.14
N LEU A 271 -33.56 -31.98 -9.09
CA LEU A 271 -34.78 -32.79 -8.93
C LEU A 271 -35.92 -31.96 -8.31
N PHE A 272 -36.66 -31.24 -9.15
CA PHE A 272 -37.76 -30.36 -8.70
C PHE A 272 -38.93 -31.10 -8.03
N GLY A 273 -39.06 -32.42 -8.25
CA GLY A 273 -40.07 -33.25 -7.60
C GLY A 273 -39.94 -33.29 -6.06
N LYS A 274 -38.71 -33.21 -5.52
CA LYS A 274 -38.48 -33.18 -4.05
C LYS A 274 -38.72 -31.81 -3.43
N LEU A 275 -38.60 -30.72 -4.21
CA LEU A 275 -38.81 -29.36 -3.71
C LEU A 275 -40.30 -29.03 -3.54
N LYS A 276 -41.16 -29.64 -4.34
CA LYS A 276 -42.62 -29.44 -4.28
C LYS A 276 -43.25 -30.07 -3.02
N GLN A 277 -42.67 -31.12 -2.45
CA GLN A 277 -43.14 -31.73 -1.19
C GLN A 277 -42.79 -30.92 0.07
N GLY A 278 -41.89 -29.94 -0.02
CA GLY A 278 -41.47 -29.10 1.12
C GLY A 278 -42.26 -27.80 1.29
N ILE A 279 -43.18 -27.48 0.37
CA ILE A 279 -43.99 -26.26 0.41
C ILE A 279 -45.45 -26.68 0.23
N GLY A 280 -46.12 -26.89 1.36
CA GLY A 280 -47.54 -27.26 1.38
C GLY A 280 -48.44 -26.13 0.91
N TRP A 281 -49.21 -26.42 -0.16
CA TRP A 281 -50.63 -26.13 -0.27
C TRP A 281 -51.32 -27.43 -0.70
#